data_AF-A0A537X880-F1
#
_entry.id   AF-A0A537X880-F1
#
_cell.length_a   1.000
_cell.length_b   1.000
_cell.length_c   1.000
_cell.angle_alpha   90.00
_cell.angle_beta   90.00
_cell.angle_gamma   90.00
#
_symmetry.space_group_name_H-M   'P 1'
#
loop_
_entity.id
_entity.type
_entity.pdbx_description
1 polymer ?
#
loop_
_entity_poly.entity_id
_entity_poly.type
_entity_poly.pdbx_seq_one_letter_code
_entity_poly.pdbx_strand_id
1 'polypeptide(L)'
;MASLEAQMLEAIRRGLDHHNATCPMPARAILLNPGNHELFGWEELWGLPVLPDDRVAPKRFRIDCGGSAFGIEEEIAEAIGTEVPAEPLVAPSAPRRDEPA
;
A
#
# COMPACT_ATOMS: atom_id res chain seq x y z
N MET A 1 9.76 -14.69 -27.26
CA MET A 1 9.54 -14.15 -25.91
C MET A 1 8.43 -13.13 -26.01
N ALA A 2 7.45 -13.17 -25.11
CA ALA A 2 6.41 -12.14 -25.08
C ALA A 2 7.03 -10.78 -24.72
N SER A 3 6.52 -9.68 -25.27
CA SER A 3 6.98 -8.33 -24.90
C SER A 3 6.74 -8.08 -23.41
N LEU A 4 7.48 -7.14 -22.82
CA LEU A 4 7.24 -6.71 -21.43
C LEU A 4 5.78 -6.27 -21.24
N GLU A 5 5.26 -5.52 -22.22
CA GLU A 5 3.88 -5.06 -22.24
C GLU A 5 2.87 -6.22 -22.21
N ALA A 6 3.07 -7.26 -23.03
CA ALA A 6 2.19 -8.44 -23.04
C ALA A 6 2.25 -9.21 -21.71
N GLN A 7 3.43 -9.35 -21.12
CA GLN A 7 3.60 -9.98 -19.81
C GLN A 7 2.89 -9.18 -18.71
N MET A 8 2.96 -7.84 -18.77
CA MET A 8 2.26 -6.97 -17.84
C MET A 8 0.75 -7.08 -17.98
N LEU A 9 0.20 -7.04 -19.20
CA LEU A 9 -1.25 -7.21 -19.43
C LEU A 9 -1.77 -8.54 -18.88
N GLU A 10 -1.05 -9.64 -19.12
CA GLU A 10 -1.44 -10.95 -18.61
C GLU A 10 -1.41 -10.98 -17.07
N ALA A 11 -0.35 -10.43 -16.46
CA ALA A 11 -0.22 -10.37 -15.01
C ALA A 11 -1.32 -9.50 -14.36
N ILE A 12 -1.62 -8.34 -14.95
CA ILE A 12 -2.68 -7.44 -14.47
C ILE A 12 -4.04 -8.13 -14.60
N ARG A 13 -4.35 -8.76 -15.73
CA ARG A 13 -5.62 -9.48 -15.93
C ARG A 13 -5.84 -10.54 -14.85
N ARG A 14 -4.82 -11.38 -14.60
CA ARG A 14 -4.86 -12.42 -13.55
C ARG A 14 -5.00 -11.81 -12.16
N GLY A 15 -4.28 -10.74 -11.87
CA GLY A 15 -4.37 -10.03 -10.60
C GLY A 15 -5.75 -9.42 -10.36
N LEU A 16 -6.34 -8.83 -11.39
CA LEU A 16 -7.70 -8.27 -11.35
C LEU A 16 -8.76 -9.35 -11.15
N ASP A 17 -8.67 -10.48 -11.87
CA ASP A 17 -9.58 -11.61 -11.67
C ASP A 17 -9.50 -12.15 -10.24
N HIS A 18 -8.28 -12.32 -9.70
CA HIS A 18 -8.09 -12.76 -8.32
C HIS A 18 -8.66 -11.76 -7.32
N HIS A 19 -8.41 -10.47 -7.51
CA HIS A 19 -8.96 -9.40 -6.68
C HIS A 19 -10.49 -9.45 -6.67
N ASN A 20 -11.13 -9.48 -7.84
CA ASN A 20 -12.59 -9.48 -7.94
C ASN A 20 -13.24 -10.73 -7.34
N ALA A 21 -12.50 -11.84 -7.27
CA ALA A 21 -12.98 -13.08 -6.66
C ALA A 21 -12.81 -13.12 -5.12
N THR A 22 -11.92 -12.30 -4.55
CA THR A 22 -11.48 -12.45 -3.15
C THR A 22 -11.63 -11.20 -2.29
N CYS A 23 -11.61 -10.01 -2.89
CA CYS A 23 -11.80 -8.75 -2.20
C CYS A 23 -13.29 -8.37 -2.21
N PRO A 24 -13.90 -8.03 -1.06
CA PRO A 24 -15.29 -7.58 -1.02
C PRO A 24 -15.48 -6.16 -1.59
N MET A 25 -14.40 -5.43 -1.80
CA MET A 25 -14.42 -4.07 -2.33
C MET A 25 -14.22 -4.08 -3.84
N PRO A 26 -14.97 -3.29 -4.61
CA PRO A 26 -14.78 -3.19 -6.06
C PRO A 26 -13.42 -2.55 -6.38
N ALA A 27 -12.79 -3.03 -7.45
CA ALA A 27 -11.61 -2.39 -8.02
C ALA A 27 -12.00 -0.99 -8.55
N ARG A 28 -11.14 -0.01 -8.31
CA ARG A 28 -11.33 1.40 -8.73
C ARG A 28 -10.33 1.84 -9.78
N ALA A 29 -9.09 1.35 -9.71
CA ALA A 29 -8.03 1.70 -10.66
C ALA A 29 -6.93 0.63 -10.70
N ILE A 30 -6.12 0.66 -11.75
CA ILE A 30 -4.86 -0.08 -11.85
C ILE A 30 -3.71 0.91 -11.69
N LEU A 31 -2.89 0.71 -10.67
CA LEU A 31 -1.76 1.58 -10.37
C LEU A 31 -0.48 1.00 -10.95
N LEU A 32 0.26 1.81 -11.69
CA LEU A 32 1.55 1.46 -12.27
C LEU A 32 2.64 2.40 -11.78
N ASN A 33 3.88 1.93 -11.80
CA ASN A 33 5.02 2.83 -11.69
C ASN A 33 4.95 3.91 -12.80
N PRO A 34 5.27 5.19 -12.54
CA PRO A 34 5.15 6.24 -13.55
C PRO A 34 5.95 5.97 -14.83
N GLY A 35 7.15 5.43 -14.72
CA GLY A 35 7.95 5.08 -15.91
C GLY A 35 7.34 3.95 -16.73
N ASN A 36 6.61 3.02 -16.10
CA ASN A 36 5.84 2.01 -16.82
C ASN A 36 4.55 2.59 -17.43
N HIS A 37 3.89 3.49 -16.70
CA HIS A 37 2.69 4.18 -17.18
C HIS A 37 3.01 4.98 -18.45
N GLU A 38 4.08 5.79 -18.43
CA GLU A 38 4.56 6.54 -19.60
C GLU A 38 5.01 5.62 -20.74
N LEU A 39 5.71 4.52 -20.43
CA LEU A 39 6.19 3.57 -21.43
C LEU A 39 5.04 2.88 -22.18
N PHE A 40 3.97 2.50 -21.48
CA PHE A 40 2.84 1.79 -22.09
C PHE A 40 1.76 2.72 -22.63
N GLY A 41 1.59 3.91 -22.04
CA GLY A 41 0.61 4.90 -22.48
C GLY A 41 -0.84 4.42 -22.37
N TRP A 42 -1.14 3.57 -21.38
CA TRP A 42 -2.50 3.08 -21.13
C TRP A 42 -3.26 4.06 -20.24
N GLU A 43 -4.43 4.49 -20.69
CA GLU A 43 -5.33 5.33 -19.89
C GLU A 43 -6.40 4.48 -19.17
N GLU A 44 -6.84 3.38 -19.79
CA GLU A 44 -7.89 2.51 -19.25
C GLU A 44 -7.66 1.06 -19.66
N LEU A 45 -7.93 0.12 -18.74
CA LEU A 45 -7.97 -1.32 -18.99
C LEU A 45 -9.21 -1.93 -18.37
N TRP A 46 -10.02 -2.61 -19.17
CA TRP A 46 -11.24 -3.32 -18.75
C TRP A 46 -12.22 -2.45 -17.93
N GLY A 47 -12.36 -1.17 -18.30
CA GLY A 47 -13.23 -0.21 -17.61
C GLY A 47 -12.64 0.36 -16.32
N LEU A 48 -11.38 0.08 -16.01
CA LEU A 48 -10.66 0.67 -14.89
C LEU A 48 -9.62 1.68 -15.41
N PRO A 49 -9.58 2.90 -14.86
CA PRO A 49 -8.50 3.84 -15.16
C PRO A 49 -7.16 3.25 -14.75
N VAL A 50 -6.14 3.50 -15.56
CA VAL A 50 -4.75 3.19 -15.23
C VAL A 50 -4.09 4.50 -14.79
N LEU A 51 -3.45 4.49 -13.63
CA LEU A 51 -2.87 5.70 -13.03
C LEU A 51 -1.41 5.48 -12.64
N PRO A 52 -0.56 6.51 -12.74
CA PRO A 52 0.81 6.46 -12.22
C PRO A 52 0.80 6.60 -10.69
N ASP A 53 1.64 5.81 -10.02
CA ASP A 53 1.85 5.86 -8.56
C ASP A 53 3.31 5.51 -8.23
N ASP A 54 4.03 6.45 -7.61
CA ASP A 54 5.45 6.32 -7.22
C ASP A 54 5.73 5.20 -6.22
N ARG A 55 4.71 4.74 -5.49
CA ARG A 55 4.82 3.64 -4.52
C ARG A 55 4.85 2.29 -5.21
N VAL A 56 4.45 2.22 -6.48
CA VAL A 56 4.53 0.99 -7.28
C VAL A 56 5.92 0.88 -7.88
N ALA A 57 6.63 -0.20 -7.52
CA ALA A 57 7.94 -0.48 -8.08
C ALA A 57 7.87 -0.76 -9.60
N PRO A 58 8.94 -0.50 -10.38
CA PRO A 58 8.97 -0.82 -11.80
C PRO A 58 8.65 -2.29 -12.08
N LYS A 59 7.93 -2.55 -13.19
CA LYS A 59 7.44 -3.88 -13.62
C LYS A 59 6.52 -4.55 -12.58
N ARG A 60 5.91 -3.77 -11.69
CA ARG A 60 4.84 -4.20 -10.79
C ARG A 60 3.59 -3.36 -11.08
N PHE A 61 2.48 -3.82 -10.53
CA PHE A 61 1.20 -3.12 -10.55
C PHE A 61 0.49 -3.35 -9.22
N ARG A 62 -0.53 -2.55 -8.96
CA ARG A 62 -1.46 -2.75 -7.84
C ARG A 62 -2.90 -2.51 -8.31
N ILE A 63 -3.83 -3.28 -7.77
CA ILE A 63 -5.26 -3.00 -7.92
C ILE A 63 -5.67 -2.11 -6.75
N ASP A 64 -6.15 -0.91 -7.06
CA ASP A 64 -6.70 -0.01 -6.06
C ASP A 64 -8.17 -0.35 -5.78
N CYS A 65 -8.54 -0.35 -4.51
CA CYS A 65 -9.91 -0.57 -4.02
C CYS A 65 -10.09 0.13 -2.67
N GLY A 66 -11.33 0.24 -2.18
CA GLY A 66 -11.61 0.94 -0.91
C GLY A 66 -10.94 0.32 0.33
N GLY A 67 -10.52 -0.96 0.27
CA GLY A 67 -9.77 -1.64 1.33
C GLY A 67 -8.26 -1.67 1.11
N SER A 68 -7.76 -1.05 0.05
CA SER A 68 -6.34 -0.92 -0.24
C SER A 68 -5.66 -0.21 0.93
N ALA A 69 -4.61 -0.81 1.51
CA ALA A 69 -3.88 -0.28 2.67
C ALA A 69 -3.43 1.19 2.54
N PHE A 70 -3.37 1.72 1.32
CA PHE A 70 -3.04 3.12 1.07
C PHE A 70 -4.12 4.13 1.48
N GLY A 71 -5.39 3.74 1.59
CA GLY A 71 -6.44 4.62 2.10
C GLY A 71 -6.55 4.65 3.63
N ILE A 72 -6.06 3.61 4.30
CA ILE A 72 -6.20 3.44 5.76
C ILE A 72 -5.12 4.24 6.51
N GLU A 73 -3.89 4.29 5.98
CA GLU A 73 -2.80 5.02 6.63
C GLU A 73 -3.01 6.54 6.62
N GLU A 74 -3.61 7.07 5.55
CA GLU A 74 -3.91 8.49 5.40
C GLU A 74 -5.03 8.93 6.36
N GLU A 75 -6.07 8.09 6.53
CA GLU A 75 -7.16 8.31 7.48
C GLU A 75 -6.71 8.19 8.94
N ILE A 76 -5.76 7.28 9.23
CA ILE A 76 -5.16 7.17 10.57
C ILE A 76 -4.31 8.42 10.86
N ALA A 77 -3.48 8.90 9.93
CA ALA A 77 -2.63 10.07 10.17
C ALA A 77 -3.44 11.34 10.52
N GLU A 78 -4.60 11.53 9.89
CA GLU A 78 -5.50 12.64 10.23
C GLU A 78 -6.13 12.50 11.63
N ALA A 79 -6.39 11.26 12.07
CA ALA A 79 -6.98 10.99 13.39
C ALA A 79 -5.99 11.15 14.57
N ILE A 80 -4.68 10.97 14.38
CA ILE A 80 -3.65 11.10 15.44
C ILE A 80 -3.11 12.54 15.57
N GLY A 81 -3.77 13.55 14.96
CA GLY A 81 -3.40 14.97 15.09
C GLY A 81 -3.59 15.60 16.48
N THR A 82 -3.97 14.83 17.51
CA THR A 82 -4.04 15.30 18.90
C THR A 82 -2.97 14.62 19.73
N GLU A 83 -1.79 15.22 19.77
CA GLU A 83 -0.72 14.87 20.69
C GLU A 83 -1.15 15.20 22.13
N VAL A 84 -1.56 14.17 22.89
CA VAL A 84 -1.69 14.28 24.35
C VAL A 84 -0.28 14.16 24.92
N PRO A 85 0.25 15.17 25.64
CA PRO A 85 1.59 15.09 26.20
C PRO A 85 1.66 13.93 27.18
N ALA A 86 2.54 12.96 26.88
CA ALA A 86 2.83 11.86 27.79
C ALA A 86 3.63 12.42 28.98
N GLU A 87 2.99 12.49 30.15
CA GLU A 87 3.70 12.69 31.40
C GLU A 87 4.64 11.49 31.63
N PRO A 88 5.94 11.72 31.88
CA PRO A 88 6.89 10.63 32.05
C PRO A 88 6.57 9.87 33.35
N LEU A 89 6.20 8.60 33.22
CA LEU A 89 6.11 7.67 34.35
C LEU A 89 7.51 7.47 34.94
N VAL A 90 7.74 8.07 36.12
CA VAL A 90 8.96 7.86 36.90
C VAL A 90 8.90 6.45 37.50
N ALA A 91 9.74 5.54 36.98
CA ALA A 91 9.91 4.23 37.57
C ALA A 91 10.64 4.36 38.93
N PRO A 92 10.14 3.77 40.02
CA PRO A 92 10.88 3.76 41.28
C PRO A 92 12.10 2.85 41.16
N SER A 93 13.31 3.40 41.34
CA SER A 93 14.53 2.60 41.46
C SER A 93 14.46 1.70 42.70
N ALA A 94 14.58 0.40 42.50
CA ALA A 94 14.76 -0.54 43.60
C ALA A 94 16.15 -0.35 44.25
N PRO A 95 16.27 -0.42 45.59
CA PRO A 95 17.56 -0.29 46.25
C PRO A 95 18.41 -1.55 46.04
N ARG A 96 19.68 -1.33 45.67
CA ARG A 96 20.74 -2.34 45.62
C ARG A 96 20.88 -2.94 47.02
N ARG A 97 20.69 -4.25 47.17
CA ARG A 97 21.06 -4.94 48.41
C ARG A 97 22.57 -5.12 48.42
N ASP A 98 23.24 -4.41 49.31
CA ASP A 98 24.58 -4.78 49.77
C ASP A 98 24.50 -6.13 50.52
N GLU A 99 25.46 -7.01 50.24
CA GLU A 99 25.75 -8.25 50.99
C GLU A 99 26.04 -7.97 52.48
N PRO A 100 26.02 -9.00 53.36
CA PRO A 100 27.34 -9.56 53.72
C PRO A 100 27.38 -11.04 54.15
N ALA A 101 28.61 -11.57 54.05
CA ALA A 101 29.31 -12.62 54.82
C ALA A 101 29.09 -14.10 54.48
#